data_AF-A0A921HWK1-F1
#
_entry.id   AF-A0A921HWK1-F1
#
_cell.length_a   1.000
_cell.length_b   1.000
_cell.length_c   1.000
_cell.angle_alpha   90.00
_cell.angle_beta   90.00
_cell.angle_gamma   90.00
#
_symmetry.space_group_name_H-M   'P 1'
#
loop_
_entity.id
_entity.type
_entity.pdbx_description
1 polymer ?
#
loop_
_entity_poly.entity_id
_entity_poly.type
_entity_poly.pdbx_seq_one_letter_code
_entity_poly.pdbx_strand_id
1 'polypeptide(L)'
;MDYYNDYQESAISKHDKEFAQMFENFVNGRMRSAEDTGMVLATAHRYLQQMFKVFIGFMRQLAHNYQKGYYDDRNEWASRLAAEAYITLVEKELVYDPDYKVTE
;
A
#
# COMPACT_ATOMS: atom_id res chain seq x y z
N MET A 1 -9.74 12.12 -11.95
CA MET A 1 -8.43 11.96 -12.60
C MET A 1 -7.98 10.57 -12.18
N ASP A 2 -7.98 9.61 -13.08
CA ASP A 2 -7.71 8.21 -12.73
C ASP A 2 -6.21 8.06 -12.43
N TYR A 3 -5.87 7.98 -11.15
CA TYR A 3 -4.50 7.88 -10.63
C TYR A 3 -3.82 6.53 -10.92
N TYR A 4 -4.40 5.72 -11.80
CA TYR A 4 -3.83 4.46 -12.24
C TYR A 4 -2.81 4.76 -13.35
N ASN A 5 -1.58 5.01 -12.93
CA ASN A 5 -0.41 4.90 -13.81
C ASN A 5 -0.47 3.60 -14.63
N ASP A 6 0.05 3.68 -15.86
CA ASP A 6 0.30 2.68 -16.90
C ASP A 6 1.01 1.35 -16.48
N TYR A 7 0.83 0.88 -15.25
CA TYR A 7 1.10 -0.50 -14.88
C TYR A 7 -0.03 -1.37 -15.40
N GLN A 8 0.08 -1.76 -16.67
CA GLN A 8 -0.65 -2.86 -17.33
C GLN A 8 -1.88 -3.31 -16.52
N GLU A 9 -2.97 -2.55 -16.60
CA GLU A 9 -4.20 -2.89 -15.88
C GLU A 9 -4.73 -4.28 -16.30
N SER A 10 -4.26 -4.75 -17.46
CA SER A 10 -4.36 -6.07 -18.08
C SER A 10 -3.56 -7.19 -17.38
N ALA A 11 -2.59 -6.88 -16.53
CA ALA A 11 -1.72 -7.84 -15.85
C ALA A 11 -2.14 -8.15 -14.39
N ILE A 12 -3.01 -7.32 -13.80
CA ILE A 12 -3.52 -7.56 -12.43
C ILE A 12 -4.60 -8.63 -12.48
N SER A 13 -4.46 -9.68 -11.67
CA SER A 13 -5.41 -10.80 -11.69
C SER A 13 -6.80 -10.36 -11.22
N LYS A 14 -7.84 -11.05 -11.71
CA LYS A 14 -9.22 -10.83 -11.25
C LYS A 14 -9.33 -10.96 -9.73
N HIS A 15 -8.62 -11.93 -9.15
CA HIS A 15 -8.64 -12.18 -7.71
C HIS A 15 -8.00 -11.05 -6.89
N ASP A 16 -6.95 -10.40 -7.41
CA ASP A 16 -6.35 -9.24 -6.73
C ASP A 16 -7.33 -8.06 -6.70
N LYS A 17 -8.05 -7.82 -7.80
CA LYS A 17 -9.10 -6.79 -7.87
C LYS A 17 -10.27 -7.11 -6.92
N GLU A 18 -10.70 -8.38 -6.86
CA GLU A 18 -11.73 -8.84 -5.92
C GLU A 18 -11.30 -8.61 -4.46
N PHE A 19 -10.04 -8.91 -4.13
CA PHE A 19 -9.51 -8.66 -2.80
C PHE A 19 -9.48 -7.16 -2.46
N ALA A 20 -9.00 -6.31 -3.38
CA ALA A 20 -9.00 -4.87 -3.19
C ALA A 20 -10.42 -4.34 -2.90
N GLN A 21 -11.43 -4.80 -3.63
CA GLN A 21 -12.82 -4.44 -3.38
C GLN A 21 -13.34 -4.95 -2.03
N MET A 22 -12.96 -6.17 -1.62
CA MET A 22 -13.31 -6.69 -0.30
C MET A 22 -12.69 -5.87 0.83
N PHE A 23 -11.43 -5.45 0.66
CA PHE A 23 -10.72 -4.60 1.61
C PHE A 23 -11.37 -3.22 1.70
N GLU A 24 -11.69 -2.59 0.58
CA GLU A 24 -12.41 -1.31 0.52
C GLU A 24 -13.77 -1.41 1.23
N ASN A 25 -14.58 -2.43 0.91
CA ASN A 25 -15.88 -2.64 1.54
C ASN A 25 -15.76 -2.93 3.05
N PHE A 26 -14.66 -3.55 3.46
CA PHE A 26 -14.38 -3.77 4.87
C PHE A 26 -14.11 -2.44 5.59
N VAL A 27 -13.19 -1.62 5.07
CA VAL A 27 -12.85 -0.33 5.70
C VAL A 27 -13.99 0.68 5.61
N ASN A 28 -14.81 0.62 4.55
CA ASN A 28 -15.96 1.48 4.33
C ASN A 28 -17.25 0.92 4.95
N GLY A 29 -17.26 0.77 6.28
CA GLY A 29 -18.49 0.54 7.05
C GLY A 29 -18.60 -0.79 7.80
N ARG A 30 -17.71 -1.77 7.57
CA ARG A 30 -17.67 -3.02 8.37
C ARG A 30 -16.62 -2.99 9.48
N MET A 31 -15.51 -2.30 9.25
CA MET A 31 -14.41 -2.18 10.21
C MET A 31 -14.86 -1.38 11.42
N ARG A 32 -14.77 -1.99 12.61
CA ARG A 32 -15.08 -1.33 13.89
C ARG A 32 -13.90 -0.51 14.42
N SER A 33 -12.70 -1.05 14.32
CA SER A 33 -11.45 -0.44 14.81
C SER A 33 -10.29 -0.92 13.96
N ALA A 34 -9.47 0.02 13.46
CA ALA A 34 -8.25 -0.31 12.74
C ALA A 34 -7.22 -0.99 13.66
N GLU A 35 -7.17 -0.58 14.93
CA GLU A 35 -6.27 -1.13 15.95
C GLU A 35 -6.60 -2.60 16.25
N ASP A 36 -7.86 -2.91 16.58
CA ASP A 36 -8.30 -4.29 16.85
C ASP A 36 -8.07 -5.20 15.63
N THR A 37 -8.35 -4.66 14.44
CA THR A 37 -8.12 -5.38 13.18
C THR A 37 -6.64 -5.69 13.02
N GLY A 38 -5.76 -4.72 13.27
CA GLY A 38 -4.30 -4.92 13.25
C GLY A 38 -3.83 -6.00 14.23
N MET A 39 -4.34 -5.98 15.46
CA MET A 39 -4.05 -7.01 16.46
C MET A 39 -4.42 -8.41 15.96
N VAL A 40 -5.60 -8.57 15.37
CA VAL A 40 -6.04 -9.86 14.83
C VAL A 40 -5.20 -10.27 13.62
N LEU A 41 -4.88 -9.37 12.70
CA LEU A 41 -4.02 -9.66 11.54
C LEU A 41 -2.64 -10.15 11.98
N ALA A 42 -2.09 -9.60 13.07
CA ALA A 42 -0.79 -10.01 13.62
C ALA A 42 -0.78 -11.44 14.18
N THR A 43 -1.95 -12.03 14.46
CA THR A 43 -2.05 -13.43 14.93
C THR A 43 -1.98 -14.47 13.80
N ALA A 44 -1.94 -14.04 12.53
CA ALA A 44 -1.84 -14.97 11.41
C ALA A 44 -0.53 -15.77 11.50
N HIS A 45 -0.58 -17.09 11.69
CA HIS A 45 0.65 -17.89 11.80
C HIS A 45 1.25 -18.26 10.44
N ARG A 46 0.44 -18.76 9.50
CA ARG A 46 0.94 -19.38 8.26
C ARG A 46 1.24 -18.36 7.16
N TYR A 47 0.51 -17.25 7.13
CA TYR A 47 0.49 -16.34 5.98
C TYR A 47 0.92 -14.91 6.33
N LEU A 48 1.38 -14.63 7.55
CA LEU A 48 1.77 -13.28 7.98
C LEU A 48 2.77 -12.63 7.03
N GLN A 49 3.78 -13.39 6.59
CA GLN A 49 4.77 -12.90 5.63
C GLN A 49 4.16 -12.51 4.28
N GLN A 50 3.16 -13.24 3.80
CA GLN A 50 2.48 -12.92 2.54
C GLN A 50 1.56 -11.70 2.71
N MET A 51 0.85 -11.60 3.84
CA MET A 51 0.03 -10.44 4.17
C MET A 51 0.89 -9.18 4.29
N PHE A 52 2.06 -9.27 4.93
CA PHE A 52 2.97 -8.16 5.07
C PHE A 52 3.56 -7.74 3.72
N LYS A 53 3.82 -8.67 2.80
CA LYS A 53 4.22 -8.33 1.42
C LYS A 53 3.13 -7.54 0.67
N VAL A 54 1.86 -7.89 0.83
CA VAL A 54 0.74 -7.11 0.27
C VAL A 54 0.74 -5.70 0.86
N PHE A 55 0.94 -5.56 2.18
CA PHE A 55 1.07 -4.26 2.83
C PHE A 55 2.26 -3.44 2.28
N ILE A 56 3.44 -4.04 2.15
CA ILE A 56 4.62 -3.37 1.56
C ILE A 56 4.35 -2.95 0.11
N GLY A 57 3.70 -3.79 -0.70
CA GLY A 57 3.32 -3.45 -2.08
C GLY A 57 2.35 -2.26 -2.15
N PHE A 58 1.35 -2.23 -1.27
CA PHE A 58 0.42 -1.11 -1.15
C PHE A 58 1.13 0.19 -0.72
N MET A 59 1.99 0.12 0.31
CA MET A 59 2.80 1.26 0.77
C MET A 59 3.72 1.78 -0.33
N ARG A 60 4.42 0.89 -1.07
CA ARG A 60 5.24 1.25 -2.23
C ARG A 60 4.45 2.06 -3.24
N GLN A 61 3.26 1.58 -3.64
CA GLN A 61 2.45 2.29 -4.63
C GLN A 61 2.03 3.68 -4.14
N LEU A 62 1.63 3.82 -2.88
CA LEU A 62 1.28 5.10 -2.28
C LEU A 62 2.48 6.07 -2.22
N ALA A 63 3.66 5.55 -1.91
CA ALA A 63 4.91 6.31 -1.88
C ALA A 63 5.29 6.83 -3.28
N HIS A 64 5.22 5.97 -4.30
CA HIS A 64 5.43 6.36 -5.71
C HIS A 64 4.40 7.40 -6.16
N ASN A 65 3.15 7.24 -5.75
CA ASN A 65 2.09 8.21 -6.03
C ASN A 65 2.42 9.57 -5.38
N TYR A 66 2.89 9.58 -4.14
CA TYR A 66 3.31 10.81 -3.46
C TYR A 66 4.45 11.51 -4.20
N GLN A 67 5.51 10.79 -4.55
CA GLN A 67 6.65 11.36 -5.29
C GLN A 67 6.26 11.95 -6.64
N LYS A 68 5.28 11.35 -7.31
CA LYS A 68 4.79 11.81 -8.62
C LYS A 68 3.71 12.90 -8.54
N GLY A 69 3.24 13.25 -7.33
CA GLY A 69 2.10 14.15 -7.15
C GLY A 69 0.75 13.53 -7.54
N TYR A 70 0.67 12.19 -7.57
CA TYR A 70 -0.51 11.41 -7.98
C TYR A 70 -1.40 11.07 -6.78
N TYR A 71 -1.93 12.09 -6.14
CA TYR A 71 -2.87 12.00 -5.03
C TYR A 71 -3.87 13.17 -5.08
N ASP A 72 -5.00 13.04 -4.36
CA ASP A 72 -5.94 14.12 -4.05
C ASP A 72 -5.99 14.34 -2.53
N ASP A 73 -6.74 15.34 -2.08
CA ASP A 73 -6.84 15.69 -0.66
C ASP A 73 -7.29 14.51 0.23
N ARG A 74 -7.97 13.50 -0.33
CA ARG A 74 -8.49 12.35 0.44
C ARG A 74 -7.42 11.31 0.69
N ASN A 75 -6.43 11.18 -0.18
CA ASN A 75 -5.36 10.18 -0.04
C ASN A 75 -3.96 10.78 0.21
N GLU A 76 -3.80 12.12 0.20
CA GLU A 76 -2.54 12.80 0.51
C GLU A 76 -1.92 12.32 1.82
N TRP A 77 -2.70 12.29 2.90
CA TRP A 77 -2.20 11.90 4.23
C TRP A 77 -1.59 10.48 4.21
N ALA A 78 -2.30 9.52 3.61
CA ALA A 78 -1.83 8.15 3.49
C ALA A 78 -0.60 8.04 2.59
N SER A 79 -0.61 8.76 1.45
CA SER A 79 0.51 8.82 0.50
C SER A 79 1.78 9.41 1.12
N ARG A 80 1.65 10.49 1.89
CA ARG A 80 2.77 11.11 2.60
C ARG A 80 3.36 10.16 3.64
N LEU A 81 2.54 9.57 4.51
CA LEU A 81 3.03 8.62 5.51
C LEU A 81 3.71 7.41 4.87
N ALA A 82 3.14 6.90 3.78
CA ALA A 82 3.74 5.81 3.02
C ALA A 82 5.11 6.21 2.46
N ALA A 83 5.25 7.42 1.90
CA ALA A 83 6.51 7.91 1.37
C ALA A 83 7.61 8.02 2.45
N GLU A 84 7.28 8.58 3.61
CA GLU A 84 8.19 8.73 4.76
C GLU A 84 8.65 7.38 5.34
N ALA A 85 7.73 6.41 5.42
CA ALA A 85 8.07 5.06 5.87
C ALA A 85 8.89 4.32 4.81
N TYR A 86 8.48 4.39 3.54
CA TYR A 86 9.07 3.64 2.44
C TYR A 86 10.50 4.11 2.13
N ILE A 87 10.76 5.43 2.16
CA ILE A 87 12.10 5.97 1.95
C ILE A 87 13.08 5.41 2.99
N THR A 88 12.68 5.34 4.26
CA THR A 88 13.50 4.76 5.34
C THR A 88 13.82 3.28 5.08
N LEU A 89 12.88 2.52 4.52
CA LEU A 89 13.10 1.11 4.19
C LEU A 89 14.07 0.92 3.02
N VAL A 90 14.01 1.80 2.02
CA VAL A 90 14.91 1.80 0.87
C VAL A 90 16.31 2.24 1.28
N GLU A 91 16.45 3.35 2.02
CA GLU A 91 17.73 3.87 2.51
C GLU A 91 18.48 2.87 3.41
N LYS A 92 17.74 2.08 4.19
CA LYS A 92 18.30 1.02 5.05
C LYS A 92 18.54 -0.30 4.32
N GLU A 93 18.36 -0.34 3.00
CA GLU A 93 18.50 -1.53 2.16
C GLU A 93 17.61 -2.71 2.59
N LEU A 94 16.51 -2.44 3.32
CA LEU A 94 15.54 -3.45 3.75
C LEU A 94 14.55 -3.80 2.63
N VAL A 95 14.37 -2.87 1.68
CA VAL A 95 13.59 -3.05 0.46
C VAL A 95 14.41 -2.54 -0.71
N TYR A 96 14.53 -3.35 -1.77
CA TYR A 96 15.17 -2.95 -3.01
C TYR A 96 14.14 -2.37 -3.98
N ASP A 97 14.26 -1.09 -4.31
CA ASP A 97 13.45 -0.42 -5.34
C ASP A 97 14.30 0.63 -6.09
N PRO A 98 14.92 0.27 -7.22
CA PRO A 98 15.81 1.18 -7.96
C PRO A 98 15.07 2.34 -8.60
N ASP A 99 13.75 2.25 -8.76
CA ASP A 99 12.91 3.27 -9.37
C ASP A 99 12.43 4.32 -8.35
N TYR A 100 12.60 4.06 -7.05
CA TYR A 100 12.21 4.97 -5.97
C TYR A 100 13.39 5.86 -5.60
N LYS A 101 13.43 7.08 -6.16
CA LYS A 101 14.54 8.02 -5.94
C LYS A 101 14.43 8.66 -4.56
N VAL A 102 15.44 8.46 -3.72
CA VAL A 102 15.63 9.25 -2.51
C VAL A 102 16.09 10.64 -2.97
N THR A 103 15.24 11.66 -2.83
CA THR A 103 15.67 13.05 -3.07
C THR A 103 16.58 13.47 -1.92
N GLU A 104 17.85 13.78 -2.25
CA GLU A 104 18.84 14.40 -1.34
C GLU A 104 18.40 15.78 -0.83
#